data_AF-A0AAV5IZ02-F1
#
_entry.id   AF-A0AAV5IZ02-F1
#
_cell.length_a   1.000
_cell.length_b   1.000
_cell.length_c   1.000
_cell.angle_alpha   90.00
_cell.angle_beta   90.00
_cell.angle_gamma   90.00
#
_symmetry.space_group_name_H-M   'P 1'
#
loop_
_entity.id
_entity.type
_entity.pdbx_description
1 polymer ?
#
loop_
_entity_poly.entity_id
_entity_poly.type
_entity_poly.pdbx_seq_one_letter_code
_entity_poly.pdbx_strand_id
1 'polypeptide(L)'
;MLGCECFYWYRRLDEFHFHSPERHAFSLPSPIPEWPPGQGFATGRIDLGELEVTKITKFERIWSYNLLCGKAKGTTFYRPLGIPDCFFCLGYYCQPNDRPLRGYVLVAREKSVSYPNVGCPLGFKPELPALMKPLNYKLIWSTESHGEGCGFFWLPNPPAGYKAMGLVVTDNPEEPEVEEIRCVREDLTENCEICDCMLTTDTNPFQVWKTRPCKRGMFARGVSVGTFFCGICLSSEDQLDFACLKNLESTLHGMPNLDQVHALINHYGPTVFFHPDDVYMPSSVQWFFKNGALLYKYGKVKGEPINYQGANLPFGGKNDGAFWIDLPEDDDARNNVKKGNLESAELYVHVKPALGGTFTDIAMWVFCPFNGPATLKIGLMSIQMSKIGQHVGDWEHFTLRVSNFTGELWQVYFSQHSGGVWVDATDLEFIEGNKPIVYSSKGGHASFAHPGTYLQGSVELGIGVRNDAARSKYVVDSSAKYQIIAAEYLGHEVTEPCWLQYMREWGPTIVYDSRSELDKIINLLPLFVRFSVENIFDLFPMQLYGEEGPTGPKEKDNWEEDERW
;
A
#
# COMPACT_ATOMS: atom_id res chain seq x y z
N MET A 1 68.53 -27.25 -12.75
CA MET A 1 68.85 -26.16 -11.80
C MET A 1 68.34 -24.88 -12.44
N LEU A 2 67.37 -24.12 -11.93
CA LEU A 2 66.83 -23.96 -10.59
C LEU A 2 65.29 -24.01 -10.65
N GLY A 3 64.65 -24.55 -9.61
CA GLY A 3 63.20 -24.61 -9.46
C GLY A 3 62.61 -23.27 -9.03
N CYS A 4 61.46 -22.91 -9.62
CA CYS A 4 60.61 -21.81 -9.20
C CYS A 4 59.53 -22.36 -8.25
N GLU A 5 59.59 -22.00 -6.97
CA GLU A 5 58.52 -22.25 -6.01
C GLU A 5 57.42 -21.19 -6.18
N CYS A 6 56.23 -21.66 -6.59
CA CYS A 6 55.02 -20.85 -6.60
C CYS A 6 54.48 -20.72 -5.17
N PHE A 7 54.50 -19.51 -4.62
CA PHE A 7 53.81 -19.16 -3.38
C PHE A 7 52.29 -19.17 -3.60
N TYR A 8 51.62 -20.23 -3.14
CA TYR A 8 50.16 -20.24 -2.94
C TYR A 8 49.83 -19.42 -1.69
N TRP A 9 49.20 -18.26 -1.89
CA TRP A 9 48.59 -17.51 -0.78
C TRP A 9 47.22 -18.10 -0.47
N TYR A 10 47.15 -18.89 0.61
CA TYR A 10 45.91 -19.30 1.25
C TYR A 10 45.23 -18.04 1.79
N ARG A 11 44.21 -17.53 1.10
CA ARG A 11 43.43 -16.39 1.59
C ARG A 11 42.50 -16.92 2.69
N ARG A 12 42.97 -16.87 3.94
CA ARG A 12 42.13 -16.98 5.13
C ARG A 12 40.97 -15.99 4.97
N LEU A 13 39.76 -16.52 4.87
CA LEU A 13 38.52 -15.76 5.07
C LEU A 13 38.43 -15.51 6.58
N ASP A 14 39.04 -14.43 7.05
CA ASP A 14 38.72 -13.91 8.36
C ASP A 14 37.35 -13.23 8.24
N GLU A 15 36.30 -13.96 8.62
CA GLU A 15 34.96 -13.44 8.83
C GLU A 15 35.01 -12.44 10.01
N PHE A 16 35.07 -11.15 9.68
CA PHE A 16 34.85 -10.12 10.68
C PHE A 16 33.38 -10.14 11.09
N HIS A 17 33.09 -10.75 12.24
CA HIS A 17 31.83 -10.56 12.96
C HIS A 17 31.68 -9.08 13.32
N PHE A 18 31.04 -8.31 12.46
CA PHE A 18 30.51 -7.00 12.85
C PHE A 18 29.35 -7.24 13.80
N HIS A 19 29.59 -7.11 15.10
CA HIS A 19 28.52 -6.83 16.06
C HIS A 19 27.87 -5.51 15.66
N SER A 20 26.80 -5.62 14.86
CA SER A 20 25.92 -4.50 14.60
C SER A 20 25.21 -4.17 15.92
N PRO A 21 25.25 -2.90 16.38
CA PRO A 21 24.57 -2.51 17.61
C PRO A 21 23.09 -2.87 17.51
N GLU A 22 22.50 -3.28 18.64
CA GLU A 22 21.06 -3.48 18.76
C GLU A 22 20.34 -2.26 18.20
N ARG A 23 19.59 -2.47 17.12
CA ARG A 23 18.90 -1.37 16.45
C ARG A 23 17.65 -1.04 17.23
N HIS A 24 17.52 0.23 17.59
CA HIS A 24 16.34 0.72 18.28
C HIS A 24 15.09 0.49 17.43
N ALA A 25 14.03 -0.01 18.07
CA ALA A 25 12.72 -0.11 17.46
C ALA A 25 12.21 1.29 17.11
N PHE A 26 11.58 1.44 15.95
CA PHE A 26 10.99 2.72 15.58
C PHE A 26 9.80 3.05 16.49
N SER A 27 9.61 4.34 16.77
CA SER A 27 8.42 4.87 17.43
C SER A 27 7.95 6.11 16.68
N LEU A 28 6.63 6.30 16.61
CA LEU A 28 6.04 7.52 16.05
C LEU A 28 6.49 8.77 16.85
N PRO A 29 6.48 9.96 16.25
CA PRO A 29 6.95 11.19 16.91
C PRO A 29 6.20 11.54 18.19
N SER A 30 4.95 11.10 18.34
CA SER A 30 4.10 11.30 19.51
C SER A 30 3.43 9.99 19.95
N PRO A 31 3.13 9.85 21.25
CA PRO A 31 2.49 8.65 21.77
C PRO A 31 1.10 8.44 21.15
N ILE A 32 0.68 7.18 21.10
CA ILE A 32 -0.68 6.81 20.71
C ILE A 32 -1.63 7.23 21.85
N PRO A 33 -2.70 8.00 21.55
CA PRO A 33 -3.67 8.40 22.56
C PRO A 33 -4.56 7.23 22.98
N GLU A 34 -5.32 7.41 24.06
CA GLU A 34 -6.46 6.54 24.32
C GLU A 34 -7.55 6.82 23.27
N TRP A 35 -7.94 5.78 22.54
CA TRP A 35 -8.99 5.88 21.53
C TRP A 35 -10.38 5.94 22.18
N PRO A 36 -11.37 6.58 21.53
CA PRO A 36 -12.75 6.49 21.98
C PRO A 36 -13.20 5.04 22.20
N PRO A 37 -14.14 4.78 23.13
CA PRO A 37 -14.60 3.44 23.42
C PRO A 37 -15.24 2.78 22.19
N GLY A 38 -15.05 1.48 22.05
CA GLY A 38 -15.56 0.68 20.94
C GLY A 38 -15.65 -0.80 21.33
N GLN A 39 -15.77 -1.67 20.34
CA GLN A 39 -15.91 -3.12 20.56
C GLN A 39 -14.55 -3.83 20.61
N GLY A 40 -13.84 -3.91 19.48
CA GLY A 40 -12.57 -4.64 19.37
C GLY A 40 -11.37 -3.80 18.90
N PHE A 41 -11.59 -2.62 18.33
CA PHE A 41 -10.51 -1.75 17.85
C PHE A 41 -9.56 -1.32 18.97
N ALA A 42 -8.26 -1.39 18.70
CA ALA A 42 -7.16 -1.01 19.58
C ALA A 42 -7.12 -1.75 20.94
N THR A 43 -7.70 -2.94 21.04
CA THR A 43 -7.69 -3.77 22.27
C THR A 43 -6.46 -4.67 22.39
N GLY A 44 -5.57 -4.66 21.40
CA GLY A 44 -4.41 -5.54 21.29
C GLY A 44 -4.71 -6.92 20.73
N ARG A 45 -5.99 -7.28 20.53
CA ARG A 45 -6.41 -8.61 20.07
C ARG A 45 -7.51 -8.51 19.02
N ILE A 46 -7.55 -9.47 18.11
CA ILE A 46 -8.59 -9.55 17.08
C ILE A 46 -9.10 -10.99 17.01
N ASP A 47 -10.42 -11.14 17.05
CA ASP A 47 -11.14 -12.39 16.77
C ASP A 47 -11.27 -12.64 15.26
N LEU A 48 -10.82 -13.80 14.81
CA LEU A 48 -10.96 -14.29 13.44
C LEU A 48 -12.03 -15.39 13.32
N GLY A 49 -12.82 -15.62 14.37
CA GLY A 49 -13.85 -16.64 14.49
C GLY A 49 -13.47 -17.72 15.50
N GLU A 50 -12.82 -18.79 15.03
CA GLU A 50 -12.30 -19.87 15.89
C GLU A 50 -10.91 -19.54 16.50
N LEU A 51 -10.25 -18.52 15.96
CA LEU A 51 -8.92 -18.07 16.39
C LEU A 51 -8.99 -16.64 16.93
N GLU A 52 -8.39 -16.41 18.09
CA GLU A 52 -8.04 -15.05 18.52
C GLU A 52 -6.55 -14.82 18.25
N VAL A 53 -6.21 -13.68 17.64
CA VAL A 53 -4.83 -13.32 17.31
C VAL A 53 -4.37 -12.07 18.05
N THR A 54 -3.07 -11.97 18.28
CA THR A 54 -2.40 -10.78 18.81
C THR A 54 -1.09 -10.53 18.08
N LYS A 55 -0.69 -9.27 17.95
CA LYS A 55 0.60 -8.88 17.35
C LYS A 55 1.73 -9.00 18.37
N ILE A 56 2.83 -9.63 17.95
CA ILE A 56 4.11 -9.59 18.63
C ILE A 56 5.07 -8.73 17.84
N THR A 57 5.61 -7.69 18.49
CA THR A 57 6.55 -6.72 17.91
C THR A 57 7.92 -6.75 18.62
N LYS A 58 8.09 -7.63 19.60
CA LYS A 58 9.35 -7.86 20.31
C LYS A 58 10.02 -9.11 19.76
N PHE A 59 11.31 -9.00 19.52
CA PHE A 59 12.05 -9.98 18.72
C PHE A 59 13.44 -10.24 19.31
N GLU A 60 13.84 -11.51 19.30
CA GLU A 60 15.21 -11.95 19.57
C GLU A 60 15.92 -12.20 18.24
N ARG A 61 17.12 -11.62 18.05
CA ARG A 61 17.90 -11.87 16.84
C ARG A 61 18.49 -13.29 16.91
N ILE A 62 18.24 -14.07 15.86
CA ILE A 62 18.84 -15.40 15.69
C ILE A 62 20.08 -15.29 14.80
N TRP A 63 19.88 -14.81 13.58
CA TRP A 63 20.91 -14.83 12.54
C TRP A 63 20.73 -13.67 11.56
N SER A 64 21.84 -13.21 10.97
CA SER A 64 21.85 -12.13 9.97
C SER A 64 22.66 -12.54 8.76
N TYR A 65 22.06 -12.42 7.57
CA TYR A 65 22.79 -12.49 6.32
C TYR A 65 23.27 -11.09 5.93
N ASN A 66 24.58 -10.90 5.78
CA ASN A 66 25.18 -9.64 5.34
C ASN A 66 25.95 -9.83 4.03
N LEU A 67 25.59 -9.09 2.98
CA LEU A 67 26.37 -9.05 1.75
C LEU A 67 27.71 -8.32 2.01
N LEU A 68 28.83 -8.98 1.67
CA LEU A 68 30.19 -8.44 1.75
C LEU A 68 30.40 -7.33 0.71
N CYS A 69 29.92 -6.10 0.96
CA CYS A 69 30.48 -4.86 0.41
C CYS A 69 29.81 -3.59 1.01
N GLY A 70 30.09 -3.25 2.26
CA GLY A 70 29.93 -1.89 2.81
C GLY A 70 28.55 -1.19 2.74
N LYS A 71 27.48 -1.85 2.29
CA LYS A 71 26.12 -1.32 2.25
C LYS A 71 25.18 -2.24 3.03
N ALA A 72 24.20 -1.64 3.70
CA ALA A 72 23.22 -2.25 4.59
C ALA A 72 22.24 -3.26 3.94
N LYS A 73 22.60 -3.89 2.82
CA LYS A 73 21.77 -4.80 2.02
C LYS A 73 21.76 -6.23 2.56
N GLY A 74 21.63 -6.39 3.87
CA GLY A 74 21.47 -7.69 4.51
C GLY A 74 20.02 -7.96 4.91
N THR A 75 19.73 -9.14 5.44
CA THR A 75 18.45 -9.46 6.09
C THR A 75 18.74 -10.12 7.42
N THR A 76 18.01 -9.74 8.46
CA THR A 76 18.10 -10.35 9.79
C THR A 76 16.84 -11.10 10.12
N PHE A 77 17.00 -12.26 10.75
CA PHE A 77 15.95 -13.20 11.13
C PHE A 77 15.81 -13.25 12.64
N TYR A 78 14.57 -13.29 13.09
CA TYR A 78 14.22 -13.10 14.48
C TYR A 78 13.17 -14.09 14.96
N ARG A 79 13.33 -14.52 16.21
CA ARG A 79 12.32 -15.25 16.98
C ARG A 79 11.40 -14.25 17.69
N PRO A 80 10.07 -14.41 17.63
CA PRO A 80 9.16 -13.59 18.44
C PRO A 80 9.34 -13.85 19.94
N LEU A 81 9.36 -12.79 20.75
CA LEU A 81 9.51 -12.85 22.21
C LEU A 81 8.25 -12.37 22.93
N GLY A 82 8.04 -12.88 24.15
CA GLY A 82 6.95 -12.42 25.02
C GLY A 82 5.56 -12.83 24.52
N ILE A 83 5.45 -14.00 23.92
CA ILE A 83 4.18 -14.60 23.50
C ILE A 83 3.29 -14.78 24.76
N PRO A 84 2.07 -14.23 24.79
CA PRO A 84 1.18 -14.38 25.94
C PRO A 84 0.78 -15.83 26.19
N ASP A 85 0.44 -16.14 27.45
CA ASP A 85 -0.04 -17.47 27.83
C ASP A 85 -1.21 -17.92 26.95
N CYS A 86 -1.19 -19.21 26.59
CA CYS A 86 -2.16 -19.86 25.71
C CYS A 86 -2.15 -19.41 24.24
N PHE A 87 -1.28 -18.47 23.83
CA PHE A 87 -1.02 -18.17 22.43
C PHE A 87 0.17 -18.99 21.90
N PHE A 88 0.14 -19.27 20.61
CA PHE A 88 1.16 -20.06 19.93
C PHE A 88 1.76 -19.30 18.75
N CYS A 89 3.07 -19.47 18.59
CA CYS A 89 3.80 -18.95 17.44
C CYS A 89 3.34 -19.64 16.14
N LEU A 90 3.29 -18.87 15.05
CA LEU A 90 2.91 -19.36 13.72
C LEU A 90 4.07 -19.33 12.72
N GLY A 91 5.19 -18.72 13.09
CA GLY A 91 6.38 -18.56 12.25
C GLY A 91 7.27 -17.43 12.75
N TYR A 92 8.45 -17.30 12.14
CA TYR A 92 9.45 -16.30 12.53
C TYR A 92 9.38 -15.05 11.65
N TYR A 93 10.07 -14.01 12.10
CA TYR A 93 10.13 -12.71 11.44
C TYR A 93 11.46 -12.51 10.74
N CYS A 94 11.47 -11.75 9.65
CA CYS A 94 12.71 -11.20 9.12
C CYS A 94 12.48 -9.81 8.55
N GLN A 95 13.55 -9.02 8.49
CA GLN A 95 13.53 -7.73 7.79
C GLN A 95 14.89 -7.37 7.19
N PRO A 96 14.88 -6.52 6.13
CA PRO A 96 16.08 -5.88 5.62
C PRO A 96 16.87 -5.12 6.70
N ASN A 97 18.19 -5.12 6.53
CA ASN A 97 19.15 -4.46 7.41
C ASN A 97 19.36 -2.99 7.04
N ASP A 98 18.55 -2.37 6.20
CA ASP A 98 18.63 -0.94 5.87
C ASP A 98 17.61 -0.09 6.64
N ARG A 99 16.75 -0.72 7.46
CA ARG A 99 15.68 -0.04 8.22
C ARG A 99 15.77 -0.31 9.73
N PRO A 100 15.18 0.57 10.57
CA PRO A 100 14.92 0.28 11.98
C PRO A 100 14.06 -0.97 12.16
N LEU A 101 14.06 -1.58 13.36
CA LEU A 101 13.18 -2.71 13.65
C LEU A 101 11.73 -2.23 13.70
N ARG A 102 10.92 -2.62 12.71
CA ARG A 102 9.49 -2.30 12.61
C ARG A 102 8.78 -3.41 11.85
N GLY A 103 8.23 -4.35 12.60
CA GLY A 103 7.49 -5.49 12.07
C GLY A 103 6.64 -6.15 13.13
N TYR A 104 5.91 -7.18 12.71
CA TYR A 104 5.10 -7.97 13.61
C TYR A 104 5.03 -9.41 13.14
N VAL A 105 4.77 -10.31 14.08
CA VAL A 105 4.25 -11.66 13.81
C VAL A 105 2.93 -11.80 14.55
N LEU A 106 1.92 -12.36 13.90
CA LEU A 106 0.70 -12.77 14.57
C LEU A 106 0.92 -14.11 15.26
N VAL A 107 0.53 -14.16 16.53
CA VAL A 107 0.39 -15.40 17.30
C VAL A 107 -1.09 -15.66 17.53
N ALA A 108 -1.48 -16.92 17.60
CA ALA A 108 -2.88 -17.31 17.65
C ALA A 108 -3.17 -18.23 18.85
N ARG A 109 -4.40 -18.15 19.35
CA ARG A 109 -4.97 -19.15 20.26
C ARG A 109 -6.33 -19.60 19.76
N GLU A 110 -6.67 -20.84 20.08
CA GLU A 110 -8.00 -21.38 19.82
C GLU A 110 -9.00 -20.80 20.83
N LYS A 111 -10.15 -20.34 20.34
CA LYS A 111 -11.24 -19.86 21.17
C LYS A 111 -12.01 -21.07 21.71
N SER A 112 -12.13 -21.17 23.03
CA SER A 112 -12.89 -22.26 23.65
C SER A 112 -14.38 -22.14 23.27
N VAL A 113 -14.87 -23.02 22.41
CA VAL A 113 -16.30 -23.09 22.08
C VAL A 113 -17.03 -23.67 23.29
N SER A 114 -17.70 -22.80 24.07
CA SER A 114 -18.65 -23.27 25.08
C SER A 114 -19.92 -23.74 24.36
N TYR A 115 -19.98 -25.03 24.00
CA TYR A 115 -21.24 -25.63 23.60
C TYR A 115 -22.23 -25.54 24.77
N PRO A 116 -23.41 -24.92 24.64
CA PRO A 116 -24.45 -25.09 25.64
C PRO A 116 -24.79 -26.58 25.67
N ASN A 117 -24.62 -27.19 26.85
CA ASN A 117 -24.95 -28.59 27.13
C ASN A 117 -26.42 -28.88 26.75
N VAL A 118 -26.65 -29.29 25.50
CA VAL A 118 -27.93 -29.84 25.05
C VAL A 118 -27.61 -31.13 24.30
N GLY A 119 -28.12 -32.23 24.85
CA GLY A 119 -27.76 -33.60 24.51
C GLY A 119 -27.74 -33.90 23.01
N CYS A 120 -26.66 -34.54 22.58
CA CYS A 120 -26.42 -34.97 21.21
C CYS A 120 -27.41 -36.04 20.73
N PRO A 121 -27.95 -35.92 19.51
CA PRO A 121 -28.26 -37.06 18.66
C PRO A 121 -27.12 -37.26 17.64
N LEU A 122 -26.51 -38.45 17.68
CA LEU A 122 -25.82 -39.20 16.61
C LEU A 122 -25.32 -38.41 15.39
N GLY A 123 -23.99 -38.17 15.30
CA GLY A 123 -23.34 -37.79 14.04
C GLY A 123 -22.16 -36.83 14.08
N PHE A 124 -21.69 -36.38 15.25
CA PHE A 124 -20.58 -35.43 15.32
C PHE A 124 -19.23 -36.11 15.05
N LYS A 125 -18.58 -35.76 13.93
CA LYS A 125 -17.13 -35.90 13.78
C LYS A 125 -16.48 -35.12 14.93
N PRO A 126 -15.45 -35.64 15.62
CA PRO A 126 -14.66 -34.78 16.50
C PRO A 126 -14.10 -33.66 15.63
N GLU A 127 -14.51 -32.42 15.91
CA GLU A 127 -13.92 -31.25 15.25
C GLU A 127 -12.42 -31.28 15.54
N LEU A 128 -11.63 -31.32 14.47
CA LEU A 128 -10.18 -31.20 14.57
C LEU A 128 -9.87 -29.83 15.20
N PRO A 129 -8.93 -29.74 16.15
CA PRO A 129 -8.62 -28.46 16.79
C PRO A 129 -8.15 -27.43 15.77
N ALA A 130 -8.37 -26.14 16.04
CA ALA A 130 -7.96 -25.07 15.13
C ALA A 130 -6.43 -25.00 14.94
N LEU A 131 -5.67 -25.41 15.97
CA LEU A 131 -4.21 -25.36 16.02
C LEU A 131 -3.63 -26.74 16.35
N MET A 132 -2.63 -27.19 15.59
CA MET A 132 -1.94 -28.46 15.83
C MET A 132 -0.43 -28.31 15.66
N LYS A 133 0.36 -29.11 16.38
CA LYS A 133 1.82 -29.15 16.21
C LYS A 133 2.19 -29.71 14.84
N PRO A 134 3.28 -29.25 14.21
CA PRO A 134 3.85 -29.96 13.07
C PRO A 134 4.27 -31.37 13.47
N LEU A 135 4.36 -32.27 12.48
CA LEU A 135 4.83 -33.64 12.71
C LEU A 135 6.35 -33.68 12.95
N ASN A 136 7.06 -32.83 12.22
CA ASN A 136 8.51 -32.63 12.22
C ASN A 136 8.84 -31.41 11.32
N TYR A 137 10.12 -31.15 11.09
CA TYR A 137 10.59 -30.09 10.22
C TYR A 137 11.45 -30.63 9.08
N LYS A 138 11.38 -29.96 7.95
CA LYS A 138 12.24 -30.19 6.79
C LYS A 138 13.23 -29.03 6.66
N LEU A 139 14.53 -29.33 6.68
CA LEU A 139 15.55 -28.33 6.37
C LEU A 139 15.42 -27.91 4.90
N ILE A 140 15.17 -26.62 4.66
CA ILE A 140 15.04 -26.07 3.30
C ILE A 140 16.31 -25.34 2.84
N TRP A 141 17.07 -24.76 3.77
CA TRP A 141 18.31 -24.07 3.46
C TRP A 141 19.21 -23.94 4.69
N SER A 142 20.51 -23.94 4.48
CA SER A 142 21.52 -23.59 5.48
C SER A 142 22.73 -22.92 4.86
N THR A 143 23.49 -22.15 5.64
CA THR A 143 24.82 -21.67 5.22
C THR A 143 25.82 -22.84 5.14
N GLU A 144 26.72 -22.83 4.13
CA GLU A 144 27.63 -23.94 3.81
C GLU A 144 28.77 -24.18 4.82
N SER A 145 29.08 -23.21 5.67
CA SER A 145 29.99 -23.42 6.81
C SER A 145 29.26 -24.21 7.89
N HIS A 146 29.82 -25.32 8.38
CA HIS A 146 29.27 -26.05 9.54
C HIS A 146 30.01 -25.57 10.81
N GLY A 147 29.74 -24.34 11.26
CA GLY A 147 30.41 -23.70 12.41
C GLY A 147 29.52 -22.71 13.18
N GLU A 148 30.08 -21.99 14.17
CA GLU A 148 29.40 -20.88 14.85
C GLU A 148 29.11 -19.75 13.85
N GLY A 149 27.87 -19.24 13.82
CA GLY A 149 27.46 -18.13 12.93
C GLY A 149 26.60 -18.54 11.71
N CYS A 150 26.10 -19.77 11.69
CA CYS A 150 25.33 -20.34 10.59
C CYS A 150 23.83 -20.24 10.80
N GLY A 151 23.07 -20.03 9.73
CA GLY A 151 21.61 -19.96 9.76
C GLY A 151 20.99 -21.21 9.13
N PHE A 152 20.04 -21.83 9.80
CA PHE A 152 19.31 -23.02 9.33
C PHE A 152 17.82 -22.70 9.23
N PHE A 153 17.21 -23.02 8.09
CA PHE A 153 15.82 -22.65 7.77
C PHE A 153 14.97 -23.91 7.65
N TRP A 154 13.89 -23.94 8.42
CA TRP A 154 13.10 -25.14 8.64
C TRP A 154 11.65 -24.91 8.22
N LEU A 155 11.18 -25.73 7.28
CA LEU A 155 9.78 -25.82 6.86
C LEU A 155 9.05 -26.78 7.81
N PRO A 156 8.01 -26.32 8.53
CA PRO A 156 7.17 -27.19 9.34
C PRO A 156 6.35 -28.12 8.44
N ASN A 157 6.34 -29.42 8.74
CA ASN A 157 5.48 -30.38 8.03
C ASN A 157 4.14 -30.50 8.75
N PRO A 158 3.05 -29.91 8.21
CA PRO A 158 1.75 -29.93 8.88
C PRO A 158 1.10 -31.32 8.85
N PRO A 159 0.32 -31.70 9.87
CA PRO A 159 -0.57 -32.86 9.81
C PRO A 159 -1.60 -32.73 8.69
N ALA A 160 -2.20 -33.86 8.27
CA ALA A 160 -3.24 -33.86 7.24
C ALA A 160 -4.44 -32.97 7.66
N GLY A 161 -4.86 -32.07 6.78
CA GLY A 161 -5.93 -31.08 7.04
C GLY A 161 -5.44 -29.79 7.69
N TYR A 162 -4.13 -29.56 7.79
CA TYR A 162 -3.52 -28.34 8.32
C TYR A 162 -2.51 -27.74 7.33
N LYS A 163 -2.18 -26.46 7.52
CA LYS A 163 -1.19 -25.71 6.75
C LYS A 163 -0.20 -25.02 7.68
N ALA A 164 1.04 -24.85 7.22
CA ALA A 164 2.03 -24.02 7.88
C ALA A 164 1.84 -22.55 7.50
N MET A 165 2.05 -21.64 8.45
CA MET A 165 1.89 -20.18 8.23
C MET A 165 3.23 -19.45 8.04
N GLY A 166 4.34 -20.08 8.41
CA GLY A 166 5.67 -19.49 8.30
C GLY A 166 6.79 -20.46 8.68
N LEU A 167 8.02 -20.00 8.46
CA LEU A 167 9.25 -20.74 8.68
C LEU A 167 9.80 -20.56 10.10
N VAL A 168 10.66 -21.49 10.51
CA VAL A 168 11.49 -21.39 11.72
C VAL A 168 12.95 -21.27 11.31
N VAL A 169 13.72 -20.48 12.05
CA VAL A 169 15.17 -20.30 11.83
C VAL A 169 15.93 -20.67 13.09
N THR A 170 17.02 -21.42 12.97
CA THR A 170 17.92 -21.73 14.09
C THR A 170 19.35 -21.32 13.76
N ASP A 171 20.16 -21.14 14.80
CA ASP A 171 21.60 -20.88 14.74
C ASP A 171 22.45 -22.15 14.90
N ASN A 172 21.78 -23.31 15.00
CA ASN A 172 22.37 -24.63 15.16
C ASN A 172 21.65 -25.65 14.26
N PRO A 173 22.32 -26.75 13.87
CA PRO A 173 21.81 -27.71 12.90
C PRO A 173 20.77 -28.69 13.47
N GLU A 174 20.44 -28.60 14.76
CA GLU A 174 19.46 -29.50 15.37
C GLU A 174 18.05 -29.17 14.89
N GLU A 175 17.26 -30.22 14.65
CA GLU A 175 15.88 -30.04 14.24
C GLU A 175 15.09 -29.33 15.35
N PRO A 176 14.29 -28.30 15.03
CA PRO A 176 13.49 -27.60 16.04
C PRO A 176 12.48 -28.52 16.72
N GLU A 177 12.18 -28.23 17.99
CA GLU A 177 11.12 -28.91 18.72
C GLU A 177 9.75 -28.64 18.09
N VAL A 178 8.89 -29.66 18.01
CA VAL A 178 7.52 -29.53 17.45
C VAL A 178 6.61 -28.60 18.26
N GLU A 179 7.04 -28.17 19.45
CA GLU A 179 6.35 -27.17 20.25
C GLU A 179 6.55 -25.74 19.75
N GLU A 180 7.60 -25.49 18.95
CA GLU A 180 8.07 -24.17 18.58
C GLU A 180 6.99 -23.33 17.88
N ILE A 181 6.17 -23.97 17.05
CA ILE A 181 5.04 -23.32 16.36
C ILE A 181 3.78 -24.19 16.32
N ARG A 182 2.70 -23.65 15.76
CA ARG A 182 1.49 -24.40 15.39
C ARG A 182 1.18 -24.24 13.90
N CYS A 183 0.70 -25.32 13.30
CA CYS A 183 0.00 -25.34 12.03
C CYS A 183 -1.48 -25.05 12.26
N VAL A 184 -2.14 -24.50 11.24
CA VAL A 184 -3.53 -24.03 11.30
C VAL A 184 -4.41 -24.92 10.44
N ARG A 185 -5.62 -25.25 10.94
CA ARG A 185 -6.59 -26.07 10.21
C ARG A 185 -6.97 -25.42 8.88
N GLU A 186 -7.01 -26.20 7.80
CA GLU A 186 -7.04 -25.70 6.41
C GLU A 186 -8.23 -24.76 6.10
N ASP A 187 -9.40 -24.97 6.68
CA ASP A 187 -10.60 -24.13 6.51
C ASP A 187 -10.47 -22.73 7.15
N LEU A 188 -9.53 -22.57 8.09
CA LEU A 188 -9.19 -21.30 8.76
C LEU A 188 -8.08 -20.53 8.03
N THR A 189 -7.73 -20.96 6.81
CA THR A 189 -6.62 -20.41 6.03
C THR A 189 -7.07 -19.89 4.66
N GLU A 190 -6.27 -19.02 4.06
CA GLU A 190 -6.45 -18.49 2.71
C GLU A 190 -5.15 -18.66 1.91
N ASN A 191 -5.28 -18.83 0.59
CA ASN A 191 -4.13 -18.97 -0.30
C ASN A 191 -3.19 -17.76 -0.20
N CYS A 192 -1.89 -18.05 -0.23
CA CYS A 192 -0.83 -17.08 -0.10
C CYS A 192 -0.03 -16.96 -1.40
N GLU A 193 0.50 -15.77 -1.65
CA GLU A 193 1.51 -15.49 -2.67
C GLU A 193 2.74 -14.84 -2.03
N ILE A 194 3.88 -14.93 -2.73
CA ILE A 194 5.09 -14.17 -2.38
C ILE A 194 4.99 -12.76 -2.97
N CYS A 195 5.52 -11.80 -2.24
CA CYS A 195 5.65 -10.41 -2.67
C CYS A 195 6.95 -9.83 -2.12
N ASP A 196 7.38 -8.68 -2.65
CA ASP A 196 8.53 -7.90 -2.18
C ASP A 196 9.78 -8.75 -1.87
N CYS A 197 10.60 -9.01 -2.89
CA CYS A 197 11.86 -9.72 -2.66
C CYS A 197 12.78 -8.86 -1.76
N MET A 198 13.04 -9.35 -0.54
CA MET A 198 13.83 -8.65 0.48
C MET A 198 15.32 -8.89 0.32
N LEU A 199 15.69 -10.08 -0.19
CA LEU A 199 17.08 -10.46 -0.42
C LEU A 199 17.18 -11.19 -1.77
N THR A 200 18.04 -10.67 -2.64
CA THR A 200 18.56 -11.39 -3.80
C THR A 200 20.09 -11.38 -3.72
N THR A 201 20.71 -12.51 -3.98
CA THR A 201 22.17 -12.62 -4.00
C THR A 201 22.66 -13.03 -5.37
N ASP A 202 23.63 -12.29 -5.94
CA ASP A 202 24.17 -12.56 -7.27
C ASP A 202 24.98 -13.87 -7.32
N THR A 203 25.43 -14.36 -6.15
CA THR A 203 26.35 -15.50 -6.02
C THR A 203 25.71 -16.76 -5.46
N ASN A 204 24.52 -16.67 -4.84
CA ASN A 204 23.81 -17.79 -4.23
C ASN A 204 22.33 -17.73 -4.66
N PRO A 205 21.67 -18.84 -5.07
CA PRO A 205 20.26 -18.80 -5.45
C PRO A 205 19.27 -18.54 -4.30
N PHE A 206 19.76 -18.29 -3.07
CA PHE A 206 18.90 -18.04 -1.91
C PHE A 206 18.22 -16.68 -1.99
N GLN A 207 16.90 -16.71 -1.89
CA GLN A 207 16.05 -15.53 -1.95
C GLN A 207 15.04 -15.56 -0.80
N VAL A 208 14.65 -14.37 -0.36
CA VAL A 208 13.72 -14.18 0.76
C VAL A 208 12.64 -13.20 0.36
N TRP A 209 11.38 -13.57 0.59
CA TRP A 209 10.20 -12.80 0.20
C TRP A 209 9.25 -12.62 1.36
N LYS A 210 8.46 -11.55 1.30
CA LYS A 210 7.28 -11.42 2.16
C LYS A 210 6.15 -12.29 1.63
N THR A 211 5.23 -12.63 2.51
CA THR A 211 4.03 -13.41 2.19
C THR A 211 2.78 -12.57 2.39
N ARG A 212 1.83 -12.69 1.46
CA ARG A 212 0.53 -12.01 1.54
C ARG A 212 -0.59 -12.88 0.94
N PRO A 213 -1.86 -12.63 1.31
CA PRO A 213 -2.99 -13.34 0.70
C PRO A 213 -3.13 -13.04 -0.80
N CYS A 214 -3.55 -14.03 -1.59
CA CYS A 214 -3.82 -13.84 -3.02
C CYS A 214 -5.04 -12.94 -3.28
N LYS A 215 -6.11 -13.13 -2.50
CA LYS A 215 -7.32 -12.30 -2.56
C LYS A 215 -7.15 -11.07 -1.67
N ARG A 216 -7.41 -9.90 -2.23
CA ARG A 216 -7.19 -8.58 -1.62
C ARG A 216 -8.40 -7.67 -1.87
N GLY A 217 -8.42 -6.50 -1.23
CA GLY A 217 -9.55 -5.57 -1.24
C GLY A 217 -10.43 -5.67 0.00
N MET A 218 -11.39 -4.75 0.10
CA MET A 218 -12.20 -4.54 1.31
C MET A 218 -13.05 -5.74 1.72
N PHE A 219 -13.37 -6.64 0.79
CA PHE A 219 -14.15 -7.85 1.02
C PHE A 219 -13.29 -9.10 1.21
N ALA A 220 -11.97 -8.98 1.06
CA ALA A 220 -11.05 -10.09 1.24
C ALA A 220 -10.88 -10.41 2.73
N ARG A 221 -10.74 -11.70 3.01
CA ARG A 221 -10.66 -12.25 4.37
C ARG A 221 -9.27 -12.71 4.77
N GLY A 222 -8.32 -12.69 3.83
CA GLY A 222 -6.95 -13.14 4.10
C GLY A 222 -6.23 -12.19 5.06
N VAL A 223 -5.54 -12.75 6.04
CA VAL A 223 -4.76 -12.05 7.05
C VAL A 223 -3.32 -12.54 6.99
N SER A 224 -2.39 -11.63 6.66
CA SER A 224 -0.96 -11.97 6.70
C SER A 224 -0.49 -12.12 8.15
N VAL A 225 0.29 -13.16 8.40
CA VAL A 225 0.86 -13.45 9.72
C VAL A 225 2.09 -12.58 10.00
N GLY A 226 2.67 -11.92 8.98
CA GLY A 226 3.92 -11.17 9.12
C GLY A 226 5.17 -12.06 9.10
N THR A 227 5.06 -13.24 8.51
CA THR A 227 6.18 -14.18 8.32
C THR A 227 6.85 -13.93 6.97
N PHE A 228 7.78 -14.80 6.58
CA PHE A 228 8.49 -14.75 5.32
C PHE A 228 8.56 -16.12 4.67
N PHE A 229 8.88 -16.12 3.37
CA PHE A 229 9.22 -17.30 2.60
C PHE A 229 10.68 -17.21 2.14
N CYS A 230 11.38 -18.34 2.07
CA CYS A 230 12.70 -18.40 1.45
C CYS A 230 12.89 -19.68 0.63
N GLY A 231 13.72 -19.61 -0.40
CA GLY A 231 13.95 -20.74 -1.29
C GLY A 231 15.09 -20.50 -2.28
N ILE A 232 15.43 -21.57 -3.00
CA ILE A 232 16.42 -21.61 -4.08
C ILE A 232 15.63 -21.65 -5.38
N CYS A 233 15.57 -20.53 -6.11
CA CYS A 233 14.98 -20.42 -7.46
C CYS A 233 13.57 -21.07 -7.60
N LEU A 234 12.52 -20.31 -7.33
CA LEU A 234 11.14 -20.76 -7.54
C LEU A 234 10.85 -20.97 -9.03
N SER A 235 10.34 -22.15 -9.40
CA SER A 235 9.72 -22.31 -10.71
C SER A 235 8.29 -21.75 -10.66
N SER A 236 7.77 -21.25 -11.79
CA SER A 236 6.42 -20.67 -11.86
C SER A 236 5.27 -21.67 -11.58
N GLU A 237 5.59 -22.96 -11.37
CA GLU A 237 4.63 -24.05 -11.15
C GLU A 237 4.61 -24.58 -9.70
N ASP A 238 5.46 -24.07 -8.81
CA ASP A 238 5.50 -24.52 -7.41
C ASP A 238 4.37 -23.89 -6.59
N GLN A 239 3.41 -24.70 -6.16
CA GLN A 239 2.44 -24.29 -5.13
C GLN A 239 3.20 -24.02 -3.82
N LEU A 240 2.96 -22.85 -3.22
CA LEU A 240 3.50 -22.55 -1.90
C LEU A 240 2.82 -23.47 -0.86
N ASP A 241 3.63 -24.20 -0.10
CA ASP A 241 3.16 -25.02 1.04
C ASP A 241 2.69 -24.19 2.25
N PHE A 242 2.60 -22.86 2.08
CA PHE A 242 2.20 -21.90 3.10
C PHE A 242 0.84 -21.29 2.81
N ALA A 243 0.13 -20.94 3.87
CA ALA A 243 -1.11 -20.19 3.78
C ALA A 243 -1.10 -18.97 4.69
N CYS A 244 -2.00 -18.03 4.41
CA CYS A 244 -2.34 -16.94 5.32
C CYS A 244 -3.49 -17.37 6.22
N LEU A 245 -3.70 -16.63 7.32
CA LEU A 245 -4.90 -16.81 8.14
C LEU A 245 -6.13 -16.29 7.39
N LYS A 246 -7.31 -16.76 7.78
CA LYS A 246 -8.59 -16.29 7.24
C LYS A 246 -9.47 -15.74 8.34
N ASN A 247 -9.94 -14.52 8.16
CA ASN A 247 -10.93 -13.92 9.04
C ASN A 247 -12.33 -14.45 8.69
N LEU A 248 -12.92 -15.25 9.60
CA LEU A 248 -14.28 -15.76 9.45
C LEU A 248 -15.33 -14.86 10.13
N GLU A 249 -14.89 -13.87 10.91
CA GLU A 249 -15.77 -12.96 11.63
C GLU A 249 -16.39 -11.94 10.66
N SER A 250 -17.71 -12.05 10.45
CA SER A 250 -18.44 -11.20 9.52
C SER A 250 -18.70 -9.79 10.07
N THR A 251 -18.71 -9.63 11.40
CA THR A 251 -18.95 -8.33 12.04
C THR A 251 -17.75 -7.40 11.97
N LEU A 252 -16.56 -7.92 11.64
CA LEU A 252 -15.30 -7.17 11.64
C LEU A 252 -15.12 -6.35 12.94
N HIS A 253 -15.43 -6.92 14.11
CA HIS A 253 -15.40 -6.25 15.42
C HIS A 253 -14.10 -5.48 15.76
N GLY A 254 -12.98 -5.83 15.12
CA GLY A 254 -11.69 -5.13 15.24
C GLY A 254 -11.61 -3.81 14.49
N MET A 255 -12.54 -3.52 13.57
CA MET A 255 -12.61 -2.24 12.85
C MET A 255 -13.04 -1.09 13.78
N PRO A 256 -12.58 0.14 13.55
CA PRO A 256 -12.97 1.30 14.33
C PRO A 256 -14.44 1.67 14.11
N ASN A 257 -15.16 2.08 15.16
CA ASN A 257 -16.47 2.72 14.99
C ASN A 257 -16.33 4.17 14.47
N LEU A 258 -17.45 4.85 14.19
CA LEU A 258 -17.41 6.21 13.63
C LEU A 258 -16.66 7.23 14.50
N ASP A 259 -16.83 7.18 15.82
CA ASP A 259 -16.11 8.06 16.76
C ASP A 259 -14.60 7.81 16.73
N GLN A 260 -14.20 6.54 16.67
CA GLN A 260 -12.79 6.14 16.53
C GLN A 260 -12.22 6.55 15.17
N VAL A 261 -12.99 6.46 14.09
CA VAL A 261 -12.59 6.98 12.77
C VAL A 261 -12.32 8.49 12.83
N HIS A 262 -13.21 9.27 13.44
CA HIS A 262 -12.99 10.70 13.63
C HIS A 262 -11.73 10.97 14.46
N ALA A 263 -11.49 10.21 15.54
CA ALA A 263 -10.28 10.34 16.35
C ALA A 263 -9.00 10.00 15.56
N LEU A 264 -9.04 8.97 14.70
CA LEU A 264 -7.93 8.60 13.83
C LEU A 264 -7.62 9.70 12.81
N ILE A 265 -8.63 10.26 12.16
CA ILE A 265 -8.47 11.37 11.21
C ILE A 265 -7.93 12.62 11.92
N ASN A 266 -8.42 12.90 13.13
CA ASN A 266 -7.91 14.01 13.93
C ASN A 266 -6.43 13.84 14.30
N HIS A 267 -6.01 12.61 14.64
CA HIS A 267 -4.65 12.30 15.09
C HIS A 267 -3.64 12.16 13.95
N TYR A 268 -4.03 11.53 12.83
CA TYR A 268 -3.14 11.18 11.72
C TYR A 268 -3.43 11.93 10.43
N GLY A 269 -4.52 12.70 10.33
CA GLY A 269 -4.88 13.44 9.11
C GLY A 269 -3.69 14.25 8.59
N PRO A 270 -3.15 13.92 7.40
CA PRO A 270 -1.99 14.60 6.83
C PRO A 270 -2.23 16.07 6.54
N THR A 271 -1.15 16.85 6.58
CA THR A 271 -1.11 18.18 5.96
C THR A 271 -0.62 18.06 4.52
N VAL A 272 -1.45 18.49 3.57
CA VAL A 272 -1.13 18.47 2.15
C VAL A 272 -0.57 19.82 1.74
N PHE A 273 0.68 19.86 1.28
CA PHE A 273 1.29 21.04 0.66
C PHE A 273 1.11 21.00 -0.85
N PHE A 274 0.50 22.05 -1.41
CA PHE A 274 0.45 22.28 -2.84
C PHE A 274 1.69 23.06 -3.28
N HIS A 275 2.24 22.74 -4.44
CA HIS A 275 3.46 23.39 -4.94
C HIS A 275 3.32 24.94 -4.97
N PRO A 276 4.35 25.72 -4.60
CA PRO A 276 4.25 27.19 -4.49
C PRO A 276 3.90 27.91 -5.80
N ASP A 277 4.26 27.32 -6.93
CA ASP A 277 3.93 27.84 -8.26
C ASP A 277 2.68 27.21 -8.87
N ASP A 278 1.92 26.43 -8.11
CA ASP A 278 0.66 25.89 -8.61
C ASP A 278 -0.40 27.00 -8.70
N VAL A 279 -1.14 27.01 -9.80
CA VAL A 279 -2.22 27.96 -10.08
C VAL A 279 -3.59 27.29 -10.09
N TYR A 280 -3.62 25.95 -10.02
CA TYR A 280 -4.83 25.13 -10.00
C TYR A 280 -4.94 24.51 -8.60
N MET A 281 -5.67 25.18 -7.71
CA MET A 281 -5.82 24.75 -6.32
C MET A 281 -7.00 23.77 -6.18
N PRO A 282 -7.04 22.95 -5.12
CA PRO A 282 -8.21 22.11 -4.84
C PRO A 282 -9.44 22.97 -4.49
N SER A 283 -10.60 22.32 -4.46
CA SER A 283 -11.85 22.90 -3.94
C SER A 283 -12.79 21.79 -3.45
N SER A 284 -13.86 22.14 -2.73
CA SER A 284 -14.96 21.16 -2.56
C SER A 284 -15.74 20.97 -3.85
N VAL A 285 -16.29 19.77 -4.04
CA VAL A 285 -17.23 19.44 -5.12
C VAL A 285 -18.41 20.41 -5.14
N GLN A 286 -18.91 20.77 -3.96
CA GLN A 286 -20.01 21.71 -3.78
C GLN A 286 -19.64 23.12 -4.27
N TRP A 287 -18.41 23.58 -4.01
CA TRP A 287 -17.92 24.83 -4.57
C TRP A 287 -17.86 24.75 -6.09
N PHE A 288 -17.32 23.67 -6.65
CA PHE A 288 -17.23 23.47 -8.09
C PHE A 288 -18.61 23.54 -8.78
N PHE A 289 -19.60 22.82 -8.26
CA PHE A 289 -20.97 22.87 -8.79
C PHE A 289 -21.60 24.25 -8.67
N LYS A 290 -21.45 24.91 -7.50
CA LYS A 290 -21.99 26.26 -7.26
C LYS A 290 -21.39 27.32 -8.19
N ASN A 291 -20.15 27.13 -8.64
CA ASN A 291 -19.43 28.10 -9.49
C ASN A 291 -19.58 27.81 -10.99
N GLY A 292 -20.57 27.01 -11.38
CA GLY A 292 -21.01 26.93 -12.78
C GLY A 292 -20.52 25.71 -13.54
N ALA A 293 -20.09 24.64 -12.86
CA ALA A 293 -19.92 23.34 -13.52
C ALA A 293 -21.23 22.87 -14.15
N LEU A 294 -21.13 22.31 -15.35
CA LEU A 294 -22.27 21.92 -16.18
C LEU A 294 -22.24 20.43 -16.47
N LEU A 295 -23.41 19.79 -16.43
CA LEU A 295 -23.61 18.43 -16.91
C LEU A 295 -23.98 18.46 -18.39
N TYR A 296 -23.18 17.79 -19.21
CA TYR A 296 -23.45 17.58 -20.62
C TYR A 296 -24.00 16.18 -20.88
N LYS A 297 -24.75 16.06 -21.97
CA LYS A 297 -25.31 14.79 -22.44
C LYS A 297 -25.01 14.62 -23.92
N TYR A 298 -24.62 13.41 -24.32
CA TYR A 298 -24.38 13.08 -25.72
C TYR A 298 -25.56 13.48 -26.61
N GLY A 299 -25.28 14.18 -27.71
CA GLY A 299 -26.27 14.70 -28.66
C GLY A 299 -26.99 15.98 -28.22
N LYS A 300 -26.74 16.52 -27.02
CA LYS A 300 -27.18 17.86 -26.62
C LYS A 300 -26.03 18.85 -26.73
N VAL A 301 -26.33 20.05 -27.23
CA VAL A 301 -25.34 21.12 -27.44
C VAL A 301 -25.10 21.96 -26.18
N LYS A 302 -26.08 22.03 -25.28
CA LYS A 302 -26.03 22.90 -24.08
C LYS A 302 -25.92 22.07 -22.80
N GLY A 303 -25.02 22.50 -21.91
CA GLY A 303 -24.88 21.94 -20.57
C GLY A 303 -25.99 22.38 -19.62
N GLU A 304 -26.34 21.51 -18.68
CA GLU A 304 -27.34 21.77 -17.64
C GLU A 304 -26.63 22.06 -16.30
N PRO A 305 -27.04 23.08 -15.52
CA PRO A 305 -26.44 23.37 -14.22
C PRO A 305 -26.54 22.18 -13.27
N ILE A 306 -25.46 21.91 -12.53
CA ILE A 306 -25.44 20.84 -11.53
C ILE A 306 -25.97 21.40 -10.20
N ASN A 307 -26.87 20.66 -9.57
CA ASN A 307 -27.39 21.00 -8.24
C ASN A 307 -26.26 20.93 -7.20
N TYR A 308 -26.38 21.72 -6.12
CA TYR A 308 -25.35 21.81 -5.07
C TYR A 308 -24.87 20.45 -4.52
N GLN A 309 -25.77 19.46 -4.39
CA GLN A 309 -25.44 18.11 -3.91
C GLN A 309 -25.16 17.10 -5.05
N GLY A 310 -25.32 17.50 -6.31
CA GLY A 310 -25.25 16.59 -7.46
C GLY A 310 -26.53 15.77 -7.68
N ALA A 311 -27.67 16.15 -7.10
CA ALA A 311 -28.91 15.36 -7.15
C ALA A 311 -29.51 15.16 -8.55
N ASN A 312 -29.11 15.97 -9.54
CA ASN A 312 -29.51 15.82 -10.94
C ASN A 312 -28.47 15.07 -11.80
N LEU A 313 -27.39 14.55 -11.19
CA LEU A 313 -26.44 13.69 -11.88
C LEU A 313 -27.05 12.29 -12.09
N PRO A 314 -26.76 11.62 -13.23
CA PRO A 314 -27.12 10.23 -13.43
C PRO A 314 -26.57 9.32 -12.32
N PHE A 315 -27.45 8.55 -11.69
CA PHE A 315 -27.13 7.71 -10.54
C PHE A 315 -26.67 6.30 -10.98
N GLY A 316 -25.52 5.86 -10.48
CA GLY A 316 -24.98 4.50 -10.65
C GLY A 316 -24.72 4.11 -12.11
N GLY A 317 -24.52 2.81 -12.38
CA GLY A 317 -24.22 2.31 -13.72
C GLY A 317 -22.72 2.24 -14.00
N LYS A 318 -22.33 2.26 -15.28
CA LYS A 318 -20.93 2.27 -15.74
C LYS A 318 -20.68 3.52 -16.56
N ASN A 319 -19.41 3.82 -16.78
CA ASN A 319 -19.06 4.81 -17.78
C ASN A 319 -19.47 4.34 -19.20
N ASP A 320 -20.50 4.96 -19.75
CA ASP A 320 -21.11 4.68 -21.05
C ASP A 320 -20.91 5.82 -22.07
N GLY A 321 -20.14 6.86 -21.70
CA GLY A 321 -19.91 8.06 -22.51
C GLY A 321 -21.17 8.89 -22.78
N ALA A 322 -22.29 8.61 -22.10
CA ALA A 322 -23.55 9.32 -22.35
C ALA A 322 -23.60 10.71 -21.70
N PHE A 323 -22.78 10.94 -20.67
CA PHE A 323 -22.74 12.17 -19.89
C PHE A 323 -21.31 12.50 -19.48
N TRP A 324 -20.98 13.80 -19.42
CA TRP A 324 -19.73 14.27 -18.84
C TRP A 324 -19.97 15.60 -18.11
N ILE A 325 -19.10 15.95 -17.16
CA ILE A 325 -19.08 17.28 -16.54
C ILE A 325 -18.06 18.15 -17.27
N ASP A 326 -18.35 19.44 -17.42
CA ASP A 326 -17.40 20.40 -17.97
C ASP A 326 -17.52 21.76 -17.24
N LEU A 327 -16.55 22.63 -17.50
CA LEU A 327 -16.48 23.99 -16.99
C LEU A 327 -17.58 24.89 -17.59
N PRO A 328 -17.89 26.03 -16.95
CA PRO A 328 -18.83 27.00 -17.52
C PRO A 328 -18.40 27.49 -18.92
N GLU A 329 -19.40 27.90 -19.71
CA GLU A 329 -19.21 28.38 -21.09
C GLU A 329 -18.48 29.73 -21.15
N ASP A 330 -18.74 30.61 -20.18
CA ASP A 330 -18.09 31.93 -20.07
C ASP A 330 -16.61 31.81 -19.72
N ASP A 331 -15.73 32.48 -20.46
CA ASP A 331 -14.28 32.32 -20.34
C ASP A 331 -13.73 32.82 -18.99
N ASP A 332 -14.30 33.90 -18.45
CA ASP A 332 -13.86 34.44 -17.15
C ASP A 332 -14.29 33.51 -16.02
N ALA A 333 -15.55 33.03 -16.04
CA ALA A 333 -16.05 32.03 -15.11
C ALA A 333 -15.22 30.73 -15.21
N ARG A 334 -14.94 30.26 -16.43
CA ARG A 334 -14.13 29.07 -16.70
C ARG A 334 -12.75 29.20 -16.09
N ASN A 335 -12.05 30.30 -16.36
CA ASN A 335 -10.71 30.55 -15.83
C ASN A 335 -10.69 30.70 -14.31
N ASN A 336 -11.76 31.21 -13.70
CA ASN A 336 -11.89 31.28 -12.26
C ASN A 336 -12.16 29.91 -11.62
N VAL A 337 -13.02 29.08 -12.22
CA VAL A 337 -13.28 27.71 -11.75
C VAL A 337 -12.02 26.86 -11.82
N LYS A 338 -11.23 26.96 -12.89
CA LYS A 338 -9.96 26.23 -13.03
C LYS A 338 -8.98 26.48 -11.89
N LYS A 339 -8.93 27.71 -11.35
CA LYS A 339 -8.02 28.06 -10.24
C LYS A 339 -8.39 27.35 -8.94
N GLY A 340 -9.61 26.84 -8.83
CA GLY A 340 -10.16 26.27 -7.61
C GLY A 340 -10.29 27.27 -6.47
N ASN A 341 -10.49 26.73 -5.26
CA ASN A 341 -10.71 27.52 -4.06
C ASN A 341 -10.24 26.75 -2.84
N LEU A 342 -8.98 26.99 -2.47
CA LEU A 342 -8.30 26.33 -1.36
C LEU A 342 -9.08 26.44 -0.04
N GLU A 343 -9.76 27.56 0.21
CA GLU A 343 -10.55 27.76 1.43
C GLU A 343 -11.75 26.80 1.52
N SER A 344 -12.36 26.47 0.38
CA SER A 344 -13.47 25.52 0.28
C SER A 344 -13.03 24.06 0.26
N ALA A 345 -11.72 23.79 0.06
CA ALA A 345 -11.22 22.44 -0.08
C ALA A 345 -11.51 21.60 1.18
N GLU A 346 -11.97 20.38 0.94
CA GLU A 346 -12.24 19.37 1.96
C GLU A 346 -11.82 18.00 1.43
N LEU A 347 -11.48 17.09 2.33
CA LEU A 347 -11.12 15.72 1.98
C LEU A 347 -12.35 14.82 2.02
N TYR A 348 -12.51 13.98 1.01
CA TYR A 348 -13.57 12.99 0.97
C TYR A 348 -13.01 11.64 1.40
N VAL A 349 -13.48 11.12 2.53
CA VAL A 349 -12.86 9.99 3.21
C VAL A 349 -13.64 8.70 2.96
N HIS A 350 -12.93 7.68 2.50
CA HIS A 350 -13.41 6.31 2.41
C HIS A 350 -12.63 5.43 3.39
N VAL A 351 -13.35 4.75 4.28
CA VAL A 351 -12.75 3.90 5.32
C VAL A 351 -13.01 2.44 4.99
N LYS A 352 -11.95 1.70 4.71
CA LYS A 352 -12.00 0.33 4.22
C LYS A 352 -11.32 -0.64 5.19
N PRO A 353 -11.88 -1.84 5.42
CA PRO A 353 -11.11 -2.95 5.96
C PRO A 353 -9.92 -3.28 5.06
N ALA A 354 -8.76 -3.53 5.68
CA ALA A 354 -7.56 -3.96 4.98
C ALA A 354 -6.94 -5.18 5.67
N LEU A 355 -6.25 -6.02 4.89
CA LEU A 355 -5.58 -7.24 5.40
C LEU A 355 -6.52 -8.10 6.26
N GLY A 356 -7.71 -8.41 5.72
CA GLY A 356 -8.73 -9.21 6.40
C GLY A 356 -9.34 -8.53 7.63
N GLY A 357 -9.35 -7.20 7.67
CA GLY A 357 -9.88 -6.41 8.80
C GLY A 357 -8.93 -6.31 10.00
N THR A 358 -7.66 -6.69 9.83
CA THR A 358 -6.63 -6.47 10.86
C THR A 358 -5.96 -5.10 10.76
N PHE A 359 -6.22 -4.40 9.66
CA PHE A 359 -5.88 -3.01 9.44
C PHE A 359 -7.10 -2.26 8.90
N THR A 360 -7.07 -0.95 9.05
CA THR A 360 -8.03 -0.01 8.43
C THR A 360 -7.26 0.89 7.49
N ASP A 361 -7.71 0.93 6.24
CA ASP A 361 -7.24 1.87 5.24
C ASP A 361 -8.19 3.08 5.22
N ILE A 362 -7.66 4.28 5.41
CA ILE A 362 -8.39 5.55 5.38
C ILE A 362 -7.92 6.30 4.14
N ALA A 363 -8.64 6.11 3.03
CA ALA A 363 -8.37 6.79 1.77
C ALA A 363 -8.98 8.20 1.81
N MET A 364 -8.15 9.21 1.60
CA MET A 364 -8.53 10.63 1.64
C MET A 364 -8.40 11.22 0.24
N TRP A 365 -9.54 11.49 -0.39
CA TRP A 365 -9.63 12.01 -1.74
C TRP A 365 -9.64 13.54 -1.76
N VAL A 366 -8.83 14.12 -2.64
CA VAL A 366 -8.75 15.54 -2.94
C VAL A 366 -9.35 15.76 -4.32
N PHE A 367 -10.25 16.76 -4.42
CA PHE A 367 -10.79 17.20 -5.70
C PHE A 367 -10.13 18.49 -6.17
N CYS A 368 -9.53 18.44 -7.36
CA CYS A 368 -9.04 19.61 -8.07
C CYS A 368 -9.97 19.88 -9.27
N PRO A 369 -10.56 21.08 -9.42
CA PRO A 369 -11.41 21.39 -10.58
C PRO A 369 -10.74 21.25 -11.94
N PHE A 370 -9.40 21.31 -11.98
CA PHE A 370 -8.64 21.28 -13.21
C PHE A 370 -7.22 20.76 -12.97
N ASN A 371 -6.79 19.80 -13.80
CA ASN A 371 -5.39 19.39 -13.93
C ASN A 371 -4.73 20.25 -15.02
N GLY A 372 -3.53 20.77 -14.73
CA GLY A 372 -2.75 21.62 -15.60
C GLY A 372 -2.02 20.87 -16.72
N PRO A 373 -1.41 21.62 -17.68
CA PRO A 373 -0.63 20.98 -18.73
C PRO A 373 0.64 20.33 -18.18
N ALA A 374 0.98 19.15 -18.73
CA ALA A 374 2.13 18.37 -18.34
C ALA A 374 3.46 19.06 -18.68
N THR A 375 4.50 18.76 -17.92
CA THR A 375 5.88 19.13 -18.25
C THR A 375 6.65 17.88 -18.64
N LEU A 376 7.15 17.81 -19.87
CA LEU A 376 7.96 16.69 -20.33
C LEU A 376 9.43 16.95 -20.02
N LYS A 377 10.13 15.95 -19.49
CA LYS A 377 11.57 15.96 -19.29
C LYS A 377 12.24 15.00 -20.26
N ILE A 378 13.33 15.44 -20.89
CA ILE A 378 14.16 14.67 -21.81
C ILE A 378 15.63 14.96 -21.45
N GLY A 379 16.25 14.06 -20.67
CA GLY A 379 17.57 14.27 -20.11
C GLY A 379 17.63 15.52 -19.23
N LEU A 380 18.45 16.51 -19.64
CA LEU A 380 18.60 17.79 -18.93
C LEU A 380 17.57 18.86 -19.35
N MET A 381 16.76 18.60 -20.37
CA MET A 381 15.80 19.56 -20.90
C MET A 381 14.41 19.33 -20.31
N SER A 382 13.69 20.42 -19.99
CA SER A 382 12.27 20.39 -19.60
C SER A 382 11.46 21.24 -20.57
N ILE A 383 10.37 20.68 -21.08
CA ILE A 383 9.46 21.31 -22.05
C ILE A 383 8.09 21.36 -21.40
N GLN A 384 7.58 22.57 -21.16
CA GLN A 384 6.21 22.75 -20.71
C GLN A 384 5.27 22.59 -21.91
N MET A 385 4.28 21.71 -21.77
CA MET A 385 3.28 21.51 -22.81
C MET A 385 2.24 22.64 -22.76
N SER A 386 1.61 22.88 -23.90
CA SER A 386 0.57 23.92 -24.01
C SER A 386 -0.78 23.42 -23.51
N LYS A 387 -1.21 22.24 -23.98
CA LYS A 387 -2.51 21.64 -23.68
C LYS A 387 -2.44 20.19 -23.24
N ILE A 388 -1.42 19.44 -23.63
CA ILE A 388 -1.27 18.02 -23.26
C ILE A 388 -1.16 17.88 -21.73
N GLY A 389 -1.86 16.92 -21.15
CA GLY A 389 -1.88 16.70 -19.69
C GLY A 389 -3.11 17.30 -19.00
N GLN A 390 -3.75 18.30 -19.61
CA GLN A 390 -4.75 19.09 -18.92
C GLN A 390 -6.16 18.48 -19.06
N HIS A 391 -6.90 18.40 -17.96
CA HIS A 391 -8.30 17.94 -17.99
C HIS A 391 -9.15 18.59 -16.91
N VAL A 392 -10.47 18.57 -17.13
CA VAL A 392 -11.46 19.10 -16.18
C VAL A 392 -11.81 18.03 -15.16
N GLY A 393 -11.87 18.46 -13.90
CA GLY A 393 -11.95 17.56 -12.75
C GLY A 393 -10.66 16.77 -12.62
N ASP A 394 -10.22 16.55 -11.39
CA ASP A 394 -9.12 15.66 -11.08
C ASP A 394 -9.29 15.14 -9.66
N TRP A 395 -9.09 13.84 -9.51
CA TRP A 395 -9.33 13.10 -8.28
C TRP A 395 -8.05 12.41 -7.88
N GLU A 396 -7.39 12.98 -6.88
CA GLU A 396 -6.17 12.43 -6.28
C GLU A 396 -6.48 11.91 -4.89
N HIS A 397 -5.67 10.98 -4.40
CA HIS A 397 -5.84 10.48 -3.03
C HIS A 397 -4.52 10.05 -2.39
N PHE A 398 -4.57 9.90 -1.09
CA PHE A 398 -3.58 9.20 -0.29
C PHE A 398 -4.30 8.35 0.75
N THR A 399 -3.71 7.22 1.14
CA THR A 399 -4.36 6.27 2.04
C THR A 399 -3.51 6.03 3.27
N LEU A 400 -4.08 6.27 4.46
CA LEU A 400 -3.44 5.91 5.73
C LEU A 400 -3.73 4.45 6.05
N ARG A 401 -2.72 3.64 6.38
CA ARG A 401 -2.91 2.27 6.86
C ARG A 401 -2.68 2.18 8.37
N VAL A 402 -3.74 1.90 9.11
CA VAL A 402 -3.76 1.88 10.58
C VAL A 402 -3.95 0.46 11.10
N SER A 403 -3.16 0.06 12.10
CA SER A 403 -3.27 -1.25 12.73
C SER A 403 -4.49 -1.31 13.66
N ASN A 404 -5.43 -2.23 13.41
CA ASN A 404 -6.62 -2.38 14.24
C ASN A 404 -6.33 -2.95 15.64
N PHE A 405 -5.13 -3.51 15.87
CA PHE A 405 -4.71 -3.97 17.19
C PHE A 405 -4.39 -2.82 18.15
N THR A 406 -3.96 -1.66 17.65
CA THR A 406 -3.38 -0.58 18.48
C THR A 406 -3.83 0.82 18.08
N GLY A 407 -4.39 0.99 16.89
CA GLY A 407 -4.61 2.28 16.25
C GLY A 407 -3.32 2.96 15.79
N GLU A 408 -2.19 2.26 15.71
CA GLU A 408 -0.93 2.84 15.21
C GLU A 408 -0.95 3.02 13.68
N LEU A 409 -0.43 4.14 13.16
CA LEU A 409 -0.17 4.35 11.74
C LEU A 409 1.05 3.55 11.26
N TRP A 410 0.88 2.69 10.27
CA TRP A 410 1.96 1.83 9.75
C TRP A 410 2.58 2.35 8.47
N GLN A 411 1.75 2.76 7.52
CA GLN A 411 2.18 3.17 6.19
C GLN A 411 1.21 4.22 5.64
N VAL A 412 1.68 5.00 4.67
CA VAL A 412 0.84 5.89 3.88
C VAL A 412 1.06 5.61 2.40
N TYR A 413 -0.03 5.41 1.67
CA TYR A 413 -0.02 5.33 0.21
C TYR A 413 -0.07 6.71 -0.40
N PHE A 414 0.80 6.95 -1.38
CA PHE A 414 0.83 8.18 -2.14
C PHE A 414 0.48 7.87 -3.60
N SER A 415 -0.68 8.32 -4.07
CA SER A 415 -1.12 8.20 -5.46
C SER A 415 -0.18 8.98 -6.38
N GLN A 416 0.61 8.25 -7.17
CA GLN A 416 1.52 8.84 -8.16
C GLN A 416 1.00 8.45 -9.54
N HIS A 417 1.04 9.33 -10.54
CA HIS A 417 0.51 8.99 -11.87
C HIS A 417 1.11 7.65 -12.39
N SER A 418 0.27 6.81 -13.01
CA SER A 418 0.58 5.41 -13.35
C SER A 418 0.70 4.40 -12.19
N GLY A 419 0.34 4.77 -10.95
CA GLY A 419 0.27 3.88 -9.80
C GLY A 419 0.34 4.62 -8.47
N GLY A 420 1.28 4.25 -7.61
CA GLY A 420 1.54 4.93 -6.36
C GLY A 420 2.47 4.08 -5.51
N VAL A 421 2.81 4.58 -4.33
CA VAL A 421 3.80 3.93 -3.48
C VAL A 421 3.33 3.93 -2.03
N TRP A 422 3.38 2.76 -1.40
CA TRP A 422 3.29 2.63 0.05
C TRP A 422 4.63 3.02 0.69
N VAL A 423 4.61 4.02 1.56
CA VAL A 423 5.77 4.46 2.33
C VAL A 423 5.57 4.10 3.79
N ASP A 424 6.56 3.41 4.38
CA ASP A 424 6.56 3.04 5.78
C ASP A 424 6.63 4.26 6.68
N ALA A 425 5.97 4.21 7.84
CA ALA A 425 5.99 5.31 8.81
C ALA A 425 7.41 5.72 9.27
N THR A 426 8.42 4.86 9.10
CA THR A 426 9.82 5.19 9.38
C THR A 426 10.40 6.25 8.44
N ASP A 427 9.83 6.33 7.24
CA ASP A 427 10.35 7.13 6.13
C ASP A 427 9.41 8.32 5.84
N LEU A 428 8.38 8.53 6.65
CA LEU A 428 7.47 9.67 6.54
C LEU A 428 8.03 10.91 7.22
N GLU A 429 7.69 12.08 6.67
CA GLU A 429 7.83 13.36 7.36
C GLU A 429 6.56 13.68 8.16
N PHE A 430 6.73 14.27 9.34
CA PHE A 430 5.64 14.67 10.23
C PHE A 430 5.74 16.16 10.55
N ILE A 431 4.61 16.88 10.55
CA ILE A 431 4.58 18.32 10.81
C ILE A 431 4.35 18.65 12.29
N GLU A 432 3.35 18.00 12.90
CA GLU A 432 2.94 18.17 14.28
C GLU A 432 2.38 16.85 14.79
N GLY A 433 2.85 16.39 15.96
CA GLY A 433 2.45 15.11 16.50
C GLY A 433 2.70 13.96 15.51
N ASN A 434 1.67 13.16 15.27
CA ASN A 434 1.72 12.05 14.31
C ASN A 434 1.06 12.38 12.97
N LYS A 435 0.87 13.66 12.63
CA LYS A 435 0.31 14.09 11.33
C LYS A 435 1.38 14.02 10.24
N PRO A 436 1.28 13.09 9.27
CA PRO A 436 2.21 13.01 8.16
C PRO A 436 2.11 14.23 7.24
N ILE A 437 3.10 14.38 6.38
CA ILE A 437 3.11 15.38 5.32
C ILE A 437 2.86 14.71 3.96
N VAL A 438 2.03 15.34 3.13
CA VAL A 438 1.85 15.00 1.72
C VAL A 438 2.26 16.20 0.88
N TYR A 439 3.05 15.98 -0.17
CA TYR A 439 3.41 16.99 -1.14
C TYR A 439 2.69 16.71 -2.48
N SER A 440 1.82 17.62 -2.88
CA SER A 440 1.10 17.56 -4.16
C SER A 440 1.92 18.23 -5.26
N SER A 441 2.09 17.54 -6.40
CA SER A 441 2.89 18.05 -7.51
C SER A 441 2.21 19.21 -8.22
N LYS A 442 3.03 20.10 -8.79
CA LYS A 442 2.58 21.24 -9.57
C LYS A 442 1.75 20.80 -10.78
N GLY A 443 0.53 21.29 -10.86
CA GLY A 443 -0.34 21.15 -12.03
C GLY A 443 -1.02 19.80 -12.13
N GLY A 444 -0.30 18.69 -11.89
CA GLY A 444 -0.80 17.32 -11.96
C GLY A 444 -1.26 16.70 -10.65
N HIS A 445 -1.07 17.40 -9.53
CA HIS A 445 -1.57 17.08 -8.19
C HIS A 445 -1.20 15.73 -7.56
N ALA A 446 -0.43 14.89 -8.26
CA ALA A 446 0.12 13.63 -7.76
C ALA A 446 0.77 13.80 -6.37
N SER A 447 0.57 12.81 -5.51
CA SER A 447 0.98 12.85 -4.11
C SER A 447 2.36 12.22 -3.89
N PHE A 448 3.20 12.86 -3.07
CA PHE A 448 4.54 12.39 -2.74
C PHE A 448 4.85 12.56 -1.24
N ALA A 449 5.65 11.65 -0.68
CA ALA A 449 6.06 11.67 0.73
C ALA A 449 7.13 12.73 1.04
N HIS A 450 7.89 13.15 0.02
CA HIS A 450 9.00 14.10 0.14
C HIS A 450 8.89 15.19 -0.93
N PRO A 451 9.48 16.38 -0.71
CA PRO A 451 9.65 17.35 -1.77
C PRO A 451 10.72 16.88 -2.75
N GLY A 452 10.56 17.21 -4.03
CA GLY A 452 11.51 16.83 -5.06
C GLY A 452 10.96 16.93 -6.47
N THR A 453 11.79 16.54 -7.42
CA THR A 453 11.39 16.37 -8.82
C THR A 453 11.33 14.88 -9.14
N TYR A 454 10.14 14.41 -9.45
CA TYR A 454 9.82 13.03 -9.79
C TYR A 454 9.59 12.89 -11.29
N LEU A 455 9.95 11.74 -11.85
CA LEU A 455 9.82 11.46 -13.28
C LEU A 455 8.94 10.22 -13.48
N GLN A 456 7.85 10.40 -14.20
CA GLN A 456 6.96 9.32 -14.64
C GLN A 456 7.31 8.95 -16.08
N GLY A 457 7.96 7.80 -16.27
CA GLY A 457 8.48 7.35 -17.56
C GLY A 457 9.78 6.57 -17.38
N SER A 458 10.62 6.54 -18.42
CA SER A 458 11.92 5.87 -18.34
C SER A 458 12.91 6.72 -17.56
N VAL A 459 13.11 6.38 -16.30
CA VAL A 459 14.13 6.98 -15.43
C VAL A 459 15.53 6.78 -16.00
N GLU A 460 15.81 5.59 -16.55
CA GLU A 460 17.11 5.25 -17.16
C GLU A 460 17.46 6.15 -18.35
N LEU A 461 16.47 6.45 -19.20
CA LEU A 461 16.65 7.33 -20.35
C LEU A 461 16.46 8.81 -19.97
N GLY A 462 15.97 9.10 -18.76
CA GLY A 462 15.62 10.45 -18.32
C GLY A 462 14.48 11.07 -19.14
N ILE A 463 13.55 10.24 -19.64
CA ILE A 463 12.42 10.66 -20.49
C ILE A 463 11.11 10.35 -19.76
N GLY A 464 10.27 11.37 -19.56
CA GLY A 464 8.97 11.20 -18.91
C GLY A 464 8.28 12.49 -18.47
N VAL A 465 7.09 12.37 -17.88
CA VAL A 465 6.38 13.49 -17.25
C VAL A 465 7.07 13.88 -15.95
N ARG A 466 7.42 15.15 -15.84
CA ARG A 466 8.06 15.75 -14.68
C ARG A 466 6.99 16.20 -13.69
N ASN A 467 7.11 15.72 -12.46
CA ASN A 467 6.29 16.12 -11.31
C ASN A 467 7.17 16.86 -10.30
N ASP A 468 6.92 18.14 -10.08
CA ASP A 468 7.64 18.94 -9.07
C ASP A 468 6.77 19.10 -7.82
N ALA A 469 7.24 18.58 -6.69
CA ALA A 469 6.57 18.64 -5.40
C ALA A 469 7.42 19.46 -4.42
N ALA A 470 6.84 20.44 -3.74
CA ALA A 470 7.58 21.31 -2.84
C ALA A 470 6.70 21.87 -1.73
N ARG A 471 7.32 22.20 -0.60
CA ARG A 471 6.64 22.85 0.52
C ARG A 471 6.22 24.27 0.14
N SER A 472 5.04 24.69 0.59
CA SER A 472 4.55 26.05 0.39
C SER A 472 3.68 26.54 1.56
N LYS A 473 3.08 27.72 1.40
CA LYS A 473 2.04 28.24 2.31
C LYS A 473 0.63 27.75 1.95
N TYR A 474 0.46 27.12 0.78
CA TYR A 474 -0.81 26.59 0.30
C TYR A 474 -0.98 25.20 0.88
N VAL A 475 -1.82 25.10 1.92
CA VAL A 475 -2.01 23.88 2.69
C VAL A 475 -3.47 23.53 2.81
N VAL A 476 -3.74 22.23 2.82
CA VAL A 476 -4.99 21.66 3.30
C VAL A 476 -4.66 20.74 4.47
N ASP A 477 -5.28 21.01 5.62
CA ASP A 477 -5.26 20.10 6.77
C ASP A 477 -6.44 19.13 6.65
N SER A 478 -6.14 17.88 6.29
CA SER A 478 -7.16 16.84 6.12
C SER A 478 -7.89 16.47 7.40
N SER A 479 -7.35 16.82 8.56
CA SER A 479 -8.02 16.62 9.84
C SER A 479 -9.02 17.72 10.21
N ALA A 480 -8.96 18.88 9.55
CA ALA A 480 -9.78 20.03 9.88
C ALA A 480 -11.07 20.12 9.05
N LYS A 481 -11.00 19.77 7.76
CA LYS A 481 -12.14 19.79 6.82
C LYS A 481 -12.19 18.51 6.02
N TYR A 482 -13.11 17.63 6.40
CA TYR A 482 -13.34 16.37 5.71
C TYR A 482 -14.81 15.95 5.80
N GLN A 483 -15.20 15.08 4.87
CA GLN A 483 -16.47 14.38 4.87
C GLN A 483 -16.20 12.88 4.73
N ILE A 484 -16.66 12.07 5.69
CA ILE A 484 -16.67 10.61 5.52
C ILE A 484 -17.79 10.28 4.54
N ILE A 485 -17.42 9.77 3.37
CA ILE A 485 -18.34 9.54 2.24
C ILE A 485 -18.66 8.06 2.03
N ALA A 486 -17.85 7.15 2.57
CA ALA A 486 -18.10 5.71 2.55
C ALA A 486 -17.39 5.00 3.71
N ALA A 487 -18.07 4.02 4.30
CA ALA A 487 -17.54 3.08 5.28
C ALA A 487 -18.49 1.88 5.35
N GLU A 488 -18.39 0.98 4.38
CA GLU A 488 -19.38 -0.07 4.12
C GLU A 488 -19.62 -0.98 5.33
N TYR A 489 -18.57 -1.23 6.13
CA TYR A 489 -18.65 -2.05 7.35
C TYR A 489 -19.46 -1.40 8.50
N LEU A 490 -19.71 -0.09 8.45
CA LEU A 490 -20.57 0.64 9.40
C LEU A 490 -22.05 0.65 8.96
N GLY A 491 -22.40 -0.01 7.85
CA GLY A 491 -23.77 -0.09 7.35
C GLY A 491 -24.33 1.28 6.98
N HIS A 492 -25.31 1.78 7.74
CA HIS A 492 -26.04 3.02 7.43
C HIS A 492 -25.58 4.25 8.23
N GLU A 493 -24.50 4.15 9.02
CA GLU A 493 -23.98 5.29 9.78
C GLU A 493 -23.35 6.38 8.88
N VAL A 494 -22.88 6.01 7.70
CA VAL A 494 -22.31 6.94 6.71
C VAL A 494 -23.26 7.10 5.53
N THR A 495 -23.62 8.34 5.21
CA THR A 495 -24.47 8.66 4.06
C THR A 495 -23.61 9.11 2.88
N GLU A 496 -23.67 8.36 1.79
CA GLU A 496 -22.96 8.70 0.56
C GLU A 496 -23.59 9.96 -0.09
N PRO A 497 -22.78 10.95 -0.52
CA PRO A 497 -23.30 12.10 -1.24
C PRO A 497 -23.76 11.71 -2.65
N CYS A 498 -24.77 12.39 -3.19
CA CYS A 498 -25.37 12.01 -4.48
C CYS A 498 -24.35 12.00 -5.64
N TRP A 499 -23.40 12.94 -5.65
CA TRP A 499 -22.36 13.01 -6.66
C TRP A 499 -21.40 11.81 -6.66
N LEU A 500 -21.26 11.10 -5.53
CA LEU A 500 -20.39 9.91 -5.46
C LEU A 500 -20.91 8.78 -6.35
N GLN A 501 -22.21 8.81 -6.67
CA GLN A 501 -22.87 7.83 -7.54
C GLN A 501 -22.74 8.15 -9.02
N TYR A 502 -22.05 9.23 -9.39
CA TYR A 502 -21.85 9.62 -10.77
C TYR A 502 -20.66 8.87 -11.39
N MET A 503 -20.97 7.78 -12.11
CA MET A 503 -20.00 6.85 -12.72
C MET A 503 -19.62 7.19 -14.17
N ARG A 504 -19.51 8.48 -14.51
CA ARG A 504 -19.07 8.94 -15.84
C ARG A 504 -17.97 9.99 -15.69
N GLU A 505 -17.51 10.54 -16.80
CA GLU A 505 -16.41 11.49 -16.81
C GLU A 505 -16.77 12.80 -16.11
N TRP A 506 -15.86 13.27 -15.27
CA TRP A 506 -15.87 14.58 -14.62
C TRP A 506 -15.26 15.68 -15.51
N GLY A 507 -14.76 15.29 -16.69
CA GLY A 507 -14.25 16.18 -17.72
C GLY A 507 -14.63 15.71 -19.13
N PRO A 508 -14.53 16.57 -20.15
CA PRO A 508 -14.74 16.16 -21.52
C PRO A 508 -13.55 15.33 -22.03
N THR A 509 -13.79 14.44 -23.01
CA THR A 509 -12.73 13.80 -23.77
C THR A 509 -12.08 14.80 -24.73
N ILE A 510 -10.78 15.02 -24.59
CA ILE A 510 -9.99 15.92 -25.42
C ILE A 510 -9.16 15.07 -26.39
N VAL A 511 -9.39 15.25 -27.68
CA VAL A 511 -8.55 14.69 -28.74
C VAL A 511 -7.57 15.76 -29.22
N TYR A 512 -6.28 15.55 -28.98
CA TYR A 512 -5.22 16.44 -29.45
C TYR A 512 -4.91 16.18 -30.93
N ASP A 513 -4.49 17.22 -31.67
CA ASP A 513 -3.79 17.03 -32.95
C ASP A 513 -2.35 16.57 -32.67
N SER A 514 -2.26 15.31 -32.24
CA SER A 514 -1.06 14.69 -31.66
C SER A 514 0.15 14.76 -32.58
N ARG A 515 -0.02 14.77 -33.92
CA ARG A 515 1.10 14.90 -34.86
C ARG A 515 1.88 16.19 -34.70
N SER A 516 1.20 17.32 -34.56
CA SER A 516 1.87 18.63 -34.53
C SER A 516 2.70 18.85 -33.26
N GLU A 517 2.24 18.33 -32.11
CA GLU A 517 2.96 18.40 -30.85
C GLU A 517 4.04 17.30 -30.75
N LEU A 518 3.76 16.08 -31.25
CA LEU A 518 4.76 15.01 -31.33
C LEU A 518 5.92 15.37 -32.27
N ASP A 519 5.65 16.02 -33.41
CA ASP A 519 6.70 16.47 -34.33
C ASP A 519 7.63 17.50 -33.68
N LYS A 520 7.11 18.38 -32.81
CA LYS A 520 7.96 19.29 -32.00
C LYS A 520 8.86 18.51 -31.05
N ILE A 521 8.33 17.46 -30.42
CA ILE A 521 9.06 16.64 -29.45
C ILE A 521 10.12 15.77 -30.12
N ILE A 522 9.78 15.07 -31.22
CA ILE A 522 10.69 14.21 -31.99
C ILE A 522 11.90 15.00 -32.49
N ASN A 523 11.68 16.24 -32.94
CA ASN A 523 12.73 17.15 -33.38
C ASN A 523 13.67 17.64 -32.27
N LEU A 524 13.39 17.31 -31.01
CA LEU A 524 14.22 17.66 -29.85
C LEU A 524 14.90 16.45 -29.20
N LEU A 525 14.54 15.22 -29.57
CA LEU A 525 15.16 14.00 -29.03
C LEU A 525 16.64 13.87 -29.45
N PRO A 526 17.50 13.18 -28.68
CA PRO A 526 18.86 12.84 -29.13
C PRO A 526 18.83 11.99 -30.41
N LEU A 527 19.82 12.16 -31.29
CA LEU A 527 19.87 11.48 -32.60
C LEU A 527 19.75 9.95 -32.49
N PHE A 528 20.41 9.32 -31.50
CA PHE A 528 20.33 7.87 -31.30
C PHE A 528 18.93 7.37 -30.93
N VAL A 529 18.12 8.19 -30.25
CA VAL A 529 16.70 7.90 -29.96
C VAL A 529 15.88 8.07 -31.25
N ARG A 530 16.13 9.14 -32.03
CA ARG A 530 15.43 9.41 -33.30
C ARG A 530 15.60 8.30 -34.34
N PHE A 531 16.77 7.65 -34.40
CA PHE A 531 17.05 6.58 -35.36
C PHE A 531 16.47 5.22 -34.95
N SER A 532 15.94 5.10 -33.72
CA SER A 532 15.27 3.91 -33.20
C SER A 532 13.75 4.04 -33.44
N VAL A 533 13.35 4.21 -34.70
CA VAL A 533 12.02 4.71 -35.11
C VAL A 533 10.86 3.79 -34.71
N GLU A 534 11.08 2.50 -34.49
CA GLU A 534 9.99 1.56 -34.19
C GLU A 534 9.41 1.70 -32.77
N ASN A 535 10.11 2.31 -31.79
CA ASN A 535 9.68 2.34 -30.39
C ASN A 535 9.57 3.75 -29.76
N ILE A 536 9.74 4.84 -30.53
CA ILE A 536 9.67 6.21 -29.96
C ILE A 536 8.29 6.51 -29.36
N PHE A 537 7.23 5.97 -29.96
CA PHE A 537 5.86 6.18 -29.50
C PHE A 537 5.57 5.47 -28.16
N ASP A 538 6.30 4.39 -27.84
CA ASP A 538 6.23 3.66 -26.56
C ASP A 538 7.00 4.35 -25.42
N LEU A 539 7.91 5.28 -25.76
CA LEU A 539 8.65 6.08 -24.77
C LEU A 539 7.82 7.23 -24.18
N PHE A 540 6.66 7.50 -24.77
CA PHE A 540 5.86 8.66 -24.50
C PHE A 540 4.57 8.31 -23.76
N PRO A 541 4.22 9.04 -22.68
CA PRO A 541 2.99 8.80 -21.92
C PRO A 541 1.74 8.86 -22.82
N MET A 542 0.75 7.99 -22.55
CA MET A 542 -0.50 7.91 -23.32
C MET A 542 -1.26 9.25 -23.41
N GLN A 543 -1.05 10.12 -22.43
CA GLN A 543 -1.52 11.51 -22.35
C GLN A 543 -1.21 12.33 -23.63
N LEU A 544 -0.20 11.94 -24.42
CA LEU A 544 0.19 12.61 -25.66
C LEU A 544 -0.74 12.35 -26.86
N TYR A 545 -1.60 11.32 -26.79
CA TYR A 545 -2.47 10.92 -27.92
C TYR A 545 -3.94 11.32 -27.75
N GLY A 546 -4.32 11.80 -26.57
CA GLY A 546 -5.69 12.17 -26.21
C GLY A 546 -5.94 11.87 -24.73
N GLU A 547 -6.86 12.59 -24.10
CA GLU A 547 -7.22 12.41 -22.70
C GLU A 547 -8.74 12.29 -22.57
N GLU A 548 -9.21 11.13 -22.12
CA GLU A 548 -10.55 11.00 -21.57
C GLU A 548 -10.63 11.78 -20.25
N GLY A 549 -11.78 12.41 -19.99
CA GLY A 549 -11.97 13.06 -18.70
C GLY A 549 -11.92 12.04 -17.56
N PRO A 550 -11.36 12.38 -16.39
CA PRO A 550 -11.25 11.42 -15.31
C PRO A 550 -12.64 11.04 -14.79
N THR A 551 -12.79 9.80 -14.36
CA THR A 551 -13.95 9.34 -13.62
C THR A 551 -13.83 9.65 -12.12
N GLY A 552 -14.97 9.64 -11.42
CA GLY A 552 -15.03 9.85 -9.97
C GLY A 552 -14.40 8.70 -9.16
N PRO A 553 -14.30 8.86 -7.83
CA PRO A 553 -13.60 7.90 -6.96
C PRO A 553 -14.09 6.45 -7.06
N LYS A 554 -15.40 6.22 -7.20
CA LYS A 554 -16.00 4.87 -7.27
C LYS A 554 -15.67 4.07 -8.53
N GLU A 555 -15.22 4.74 -9.60
CA GLU A 555 -14.78 4.05 -10.83
C GLU A 555 -13.28 3.72 -10.79
N LYS A 556 -12.57 4.09 -9.70
CA LYS A 556 -11.17 3.71 -9.51
C LYS A 556 -11.13 2.28 -8.96
N ASP A 557 -10.21 1.48 -9.47
CA ASP A 557 -10.03 0.07 -9.07
C ASP A 557 -9.75 -0.07 -7.57
N ASN A 558 -8.95 0.84 -7.02
CA ASN A 558 -8.65 0.92 -5.59
C ASN A 558 -9.82 1.39 -4.71
N TRP A 559 -11.02 1.64 -5.26
CA TRP A 559 -12.19 1.90 -4.43
C TRP A 559 -12.58 0.64 -3.64
N GLU A 560 -12.77 -0.49 -4.32
CA GLU A 560 -13.06 -1.78 -3.68
C GLU A 560 -11.79 -2.61 -3.42
N GLU A 561 -10.77 -2.46 -4.27
CA GLU A 561 -9.50 -3.18 -4.14
C GLU A 561 -8.51 -2.44 -3.23
N ASP A 562 -7.36 -3.09 -2.98
CA ASP A 562 -6.23 -2.46 -2.31
C ASP A 562 -5.57 -1.43 -3.26
N GLU A 563 -4.94 -0.41 -2.69
CA GLU A 563 -4.06 0.48 -3.43
C GLU A 563 -2.93 -0.31 -4.13
N ARG A 564 -2.59 0.11 -5.36
CA ARG A 564 -1.59 -0.57 -6.20
C ARG A 564 -0.21 -0.54 -5.53
N TRP A 565 0.53 -1.63 -5.67
CA TRP A 565 1.87 -1.79 -5.08
C TRP A 565 2.98 -1.44 -6.08
#